data_AF-A0A1G9DGF4-F1
#
_entry.id   AF-A0A1G9DGF4-F1
#
_cell.length_a   1.000
_cell.length_b   1.000
_cell.length_c   1.000
_cell.angle_alpha   90.00
_cell.angle_beta   90.00
_cell.angle_gamma   90.00
#
_symmetry.space_group_name_H-M   'P 1'
#
loop_
_entity.id
_entity.type
_entity.pdbx_description
1 polymer ?
#
loop_
_entity_poly.entity_id
_entity_poly.type
_entity_poly.pdbx_seq_one_letter_code
_entity_poly.pdbx_strand_id
1 'polypeptide(L)'
;MDLEKAPQASPAPPPAREPEGCIAAAVRIPVRIVVLVLVVPVRMVWDALVVGGKFVQRTLLLPLGRGLAWLGRVLFVVPAVFLWEQVLVPVGHGLLWLGRMAGVGLGWVGKALFVWPWVALWRYVLAPVGVGIGWLGRVLFVVPAVWLYAYVLTPLGHGLAWLGRMAGVGLGWVGKALFVWPWVALWQYVLAPVGRGLLWLGAVSVAGLAWLGRVLFVVPAVWLYAYVLTPVGRGLVTLLRWIFVVPLVALWRWVLVPVGKALAVVGREIGDALGHAWRIAGRISRTVGRALGTLLRWIFVEPVRWAYRTVLTPVGHFVRDAVLRPVGQAVREAGRSARKALTAARESARQARADFRRMVFGAPRPEPEPIPVQKARREPAAAQARTLGSSTTAPAHHQPLPNAAAVKFTKD
;
A
#
# COMPACT_ATOMS: atom_id res chain seq x y z
N MET A 1 56.90 -16.94 5.42
CA MET A 1 58.35 -16.75 5.39
C MET A 1 58.81 -17.88 4.47
N ASP A 2 59.12 -17.70 3.18
CA ASP A 2 59.57 -16.52 2.46
C ASP A 2 59.25 -16.75 0.98
N LEU A 3 58.47 -15.85 0.36
CA LEU A 3 58.12 -15.96 -1.06
C LEU A 3 59.13 -15.18 -1.90
N GLU A 4 60.01 -15.96 -2.51
CA GLU A 4 60.50 -15.87 -3.90
C GLU A 4 60.51 -14.47 -4.54
N LYS A 5 61.72 -13.87 -4.55
CA LYS A 5 62.09 -12.77 -5.44
C LYS A 5 62.93 -13.35 -6.57
N ALA A 6 62.37 -13.33 -7.78
CA ALA A 6 63.00 -13.82 -9.00
C ALA A 6 64.33 -13.08 -9.32
N PRO A 7 65.35 -13.75 -9.88
CA PRO A 7 66.60 -13.13 -10.28
C PRO A 7 66.38 -12.31 -11.56
N GLN A 8 66.41 -10.98 -11.43
CA GLN A 8 66.39 -10.07 -12.57
C GLN A 8 67.78 -10.01 -13.21
N ALA A 9 67.76 -10.21 -14.54
CA ALA A 9 68.83 -10.23 -15.52
C ALA A 9 70.07 -9.35 -15.24
N SER A 10 71.24 -9.94 -15.45
CA SER A 10 72.53 -9.25 -15.59
C SER A 10 72.47 -8.16 -16.66
N PRO A 11 73.00 -6.95 -16.41
CA PRO A 11 73.12 -5.93 -17.43
C PRO A 11 74.24 -6.29 -18.42
N ALA A 12 73.97 -6.10 -19.71
CA ALA A 12 74.97 -6.22 -20.77
C ALA A 12 76.17 -5.27 -20.52
N PRO A 13 77.40 -5.67 -20.88
CA PRO A 13 78.56 -4.80 -20.73
C PRO A 13 78.42 -3.56 -21.64
N PRO A 14 78.82 -2.36 -21.15
CA PRO A 14 78.77 -1.14 -21.94
C PRO A 14 79.75 -1.22 -23.13
N PRO A 15 79.43 -0.57 -24.28
CA PRO A 15 80.38 -0.48 -25.39
C PRO A 15 81.68 0.18 -24.91
N ALA A 16 82.80 -0.36 -25.36
CA ALA A 16 84.14 0.15 -25.06
C ALA A 16 84.18 1.65 -25.39
N ARG A 17 84.39 2.48 -24.37
CA ARG A 17 84.66 3.90 -24.55
C ARG A 17 86.01 4.01 -25.23
N GLU A 18 86.00 4.48 -26.48
CA GLU A 18 87.19 5.04 -27.11
C GLU A 18 87.79 6.11 -26.19
N PRO A 19 89.12 6.25 -26.14
CA PRO A 19 89.77 7.28 -25.34
C PRO A 19 89.43 8.65 -25.94
N GLU A 20 88.36 9.27 -25.46
CA GLU A 20 88.07 10.68 -25.69
C GLU A 20 89.29 11.48 -25.27
N GLY A 21 90.04 11.94 -26.28
CA GLY A 21 91.29 12.65 -26.12
C GLY A 21 91.16 13.84 -25.18
N CYS A 22 92.24 14.15 -24.48
CA CYS A 22 92.39 15.22 -23.50
C CYS A 22 91.83 16.59 -23.93
N ILE A 23 91.56 16.80 -25.22
CA ILE A 23 90.95 18.00 -25.80
C ILE A 23 89.48 18.17 -25.37
N ALA A 24 88.68 17.09 -25.31
CA ALA A 24 87.28 17.19 -24.88
C ALA A 24 87.18 17.50 -23.37
N ALA A 25 88.05 16.91 -22.55
CA ALA A 25 88.13 17.19 -21.12
C ALA A 25 88.68 18.61 -20.82
N ALA A 26 89.70 19.05 -21.55
CA ALA A 26 90.29 20.39 -21.39
C ALA A 26 89.31 21.52 -21.77
N VAL A 27 88.40 21.29 -22.72
CA VAL A 27 87.34 22.26 -23.06
C VAL A 27 86.16 22.18 -22.09
N ARG A 28 85.82 20.99 -21.57
CA ARG A 28 84.66 20.82 -20.67
C ARG A 28 84.87 21.40 -19.28
N ILE A 29 86.09 21.40 -18.77
CA ILE A 29 86.41 21.96 -17.45
C ILE A 29 86.13 23.47 -17.39
N PRO A 30 86.66 24.33 -18.29
CA PRO A 30 86.37 25.76 -18.26
C PRO A 30 84.91 26.06 -18.60
N VAL A 31 84.29 25.32 -19.53
CA VAL A 31 82.86 25.48 -19.84
C VAL A 31 82.00 25.13 -18.63
N ARG A 32 82.31 24.05 -17.89
CA ARG A 32 81.61 23.72 -16.64
C ARG A 32 81.82 24.80 -15.59
N ILE A 33 83.02 25.36 -15.45
CA ILE A 33 83.29 26.44 -14.50
C ILE A 33 82.47 27.67 -14.86
N VAL A 34 82.43 28.10 -16.14
CA VAL A 34 81.63 29.24 -16.58
C VAL A 34 80.13 28.99 -16.37
N VAL A 35 79.64 27.81 -16.75
CA VAL A 35 78.23 27.43 -16.52
C VAL A 35 77.91 27.43 -15.03
N LEU A 36 78.79 26.91 -14.17
CA LEU A 36 78.53 26.84 -12.73
C LEU A 36 78.60 28.24 -12.10
N VAL A 37 79.59 29.05 -12.48
CA VAL A 37 79.77 30.43 -11.99
C VAL A 37 78.66 31.36 -12.48
N LEU A 38 78.03 31.11 -13.63
CA LEU A 38 77.05 32.01 -14.22
C LEU A 38 75.61 31.50 -14.03
N VAL A 39 75.35 30.21 -14.25
CA VAL A 39 74.01 29.62 -14.13
C VAL A 39 73.61 29.44 -12.67
N VAL A 40 74.51 29.06 -11.77
CA VAL A 40 74.14 28.86 -10.36
C VAL A 40 73.68 30.16 -9.69
N PRO A 41 74.38 31.31 -9.81
CA PRO A 41 73.88 32.55 -9.24
C PRO A 41 72.61 33.05 -9.92
N VAL A 42 72.48 32.91 -11.24
CA VAL A 42 71.22 33.26 -11.93
C VAL A 42 70.06 32.41 -11.42
N ARG A 43 70.29 31.12 -11.17
CA ARG A 43 69.27 30.20 -10.65
C ARG A 43 68.94 30.47 -9.19
N MET A 44 69.93 30.87 -8.38
CA MET A 44 69.74 31.36 -7.01
C MET A 44 68.93 32.65 -6.96
N VAL A 45 69.19 33.60 -7.86
CA VAL A 45 68.40 34.83 -8.00
C VAL A 45 66.97 34.50 -8.43
N TRP A 46 66.78 33.56 -9.34
CA TRP A 46 65.46 33.11 -9.76
C TRP A 46 64.69 32.43 -8.62
N ASP A 47 65.32 31.51 -7.89
CA ASP A 47 64.70 30.87 -6.74
C ASP A 47 64.40 31.87 -5.61
N ALA A 48 65.28 32.85 -5.38
CA ALA A 48 65.03 33.94 -4.44
C ALA A 48 63.86 34.83 -4.87
N LEU A 49 63.71 35.12 -6.16
CA LEU A 49 62.56 35.87 -6.70
C LEU A 49 61.26 35.07 -6.61
N VAL A 50 61.28 33.76 -6.86
CA VAL A 50 60.08 32.90 -6.73
C VAL A 50 59.68 32.77 -5.26
N VAL A 51 60.64 32.64 -4.35
CA VAL A 51 60.38 32.60 -2.90
C VAL A 51 59.87 33.96 -2.43
N GLY A 52 60.48 35.06 -2.87
CA GLY A 52 60.02 36.43 -2.60
C GLY A 52 58.61 36.67 -3.13
N GLY A 53 58.31 36.26 -4.36
CA GLY A 53 56.98 36.35 -4.97
C GLY A 53 55.93 35.52 -4.23
N LYS A 54 56.26 34.28 -3.83
CA LYS A 54 55.39 33.44 -3.00
C LYS A 54 55.18 34.02 -1.60
N PHE A 55 56.19 34.67 -1.04
CA PHE A 55 56.10 35.34 0.26
C PHE A 55 55.20 36.57 0.17
N VAL A 56 55.37 37.42 -0.84
CA VAL A 56 54.48 38.57 -1.11
C VAL A 56 53.05 38.11 -1.35
N GLN A 57 52.85 37.03 -2.12
CA GLN A 57 51.52 36.50 -2.38
C GLN A 57 50.85 35.98 -1.10
N ARG A 58 51.57 35.24 -0.26
CA ARG A 58 51.02 34.67 1.00
C ARG A 58 50.83 35.70 2.10
N THR A 59 51.74 36.66 2.23
CA THR A 59 51.78 37.60 3.35
C THR A 59 51.04 38.90 3.06
N LEU A 60 50.96 39.35 1.80
CA LEU A 60 50.31 40.61 1.43
C LEU A 60 49.03 40.39 0.62
N LEU A 61 49.08 39.63 -0.47
CA LEU A 61 47.93 39.52 -1.38
C LEU A 61 46.79 38.67 -0.82
N LEU A 62 47.08 37.60 -0.08
CA LEU A 62 46.04 36.79 0.58
C LEU A 62 45.25 37.54 1.67
N PRO A 63 45.89 38.27 2.62
CA PRO A 63 45.14 39.02 3.62
C PRO A 63 44.42 40.24 3.02
N LEU A 64 45.02 40.96 2.07
CA LEU A 64 44.34 42.06 1.37
C LEU A 64 43.15 41.57 0.55
N GLY A 65 43.29 40.44 -0.17
CA GLY A 65 42.20 39.85 -0.93
C GLY A 65 41.03 39.40 -0.05
N ARG A 66 41.29 38.81 1.12
CA ARG A 66 40.24 38.49 2.10
C ARG A 66 39.63 39.72 2.73
N GLY A 67 40.44 40.74 3.02
CA GLY A 67 39.97 42.02 3.52
C GLY A 67 39.01 42.70 2.55
N LEU A 68 39.40 42.81 1.27
CA LEU A 68 38.55 43.40 0.22
C LEU A 68 37.27 42.57 -0.04
N ALA A 69 37.37 41.24 -0.05
CA ALA A 69 36.21 40.37 -0.22
C ALA A 69 35.25 40.46 0.98
N TRP A 70 35.77 40.60 2.19
CA TRP A 70 34.96 40.83 3.39
C TRP A 70 34.30 42.21 3.34
N LEU A 71 35.06 43.25 2.96
CA LEU A 71 34.56 44.62 2.86
C LEU A 71 33.49 44.74 1.78
N GLY A 72 33.68 44.12 0.62
CA GLY A 72 32.64 44.04 -0.42
C GLY A 72 31.40 43.29 0.05
N ARG A 73 31.56 42.20 0.81
CA ARG A 73 30.42 41.43 1.36
C ARG A 73 29.65 42.23 2.41
N VAL A 74 30.35 42.90 3.31
CA VAL A 74 29.72 43.69 4.39
C VAL A 74 29.14 45.00 3.86
N LEU A 75 29.77 45.64 2.87
CA LEU A 75 29.31 46.92 2.33
C LEU A 75 28.19 46.79 1.31
N PHE A 76 28.17 45.71 0.51
CA PHE A 76 27.15 45.54 -0.54
C PHE A 76 26.17 44.42 -0.26
N VAL A 77 26.65 43.23 0.15
CA VAL A 77 25.77 42.06 0.30
C VAL A 77 24.90 42.18 1.54
N VAL A 78 25.45 42.60 2.68
CA VAL A 78 24.67 42.74 3.92
C VAL A 78 23.59 43.80 3.79
N PRO A 79 23.84 45.02 3.25
CA PRO A 79 22.79 46.02 3.09
C PRO A 79 21.77 45.63 2.02
N ALA A 80 22.20 44.99 0.93
CA ALA A 80 21.28 44.52 -0.10
C ALA A 80 20.35 43.41 0.41
N VAL A 81 20.88 42.45 1.19
CA VAL A 81 20.07 41.39 1.82
C VAL A 81 19.14 41.99 2.86
N PHE A 82 19.62 42.93 3.68
CA PHE A 82 18.78 43.62 4.65
C PHE A 82 17.66 44.42 3.98
N LEU A 83 17.94 45.12 2.87
CA LEU A 83 16.93 45.83 2.09
C LEU A 83 15.92 44.87 1.45
N TRP A 84 16.39 43.72 0.97
CA TRP A 84 15.54 42.66 0.43
C TRP A 84 14.58 42.10 1.50
N GLU A 85 15.10 41.76 2.67
CA GLU A 85 14.32 41.20 3.78
C GLU A 85 13.39 42.24 4.44
N GLN A 86 13.83 43.48 4.59
CA GLN A 86 13.04 44.53 5.25
C GLN A 86 12.06 45.24 4.34
N VAL A 87 12.28 45.25 3.02
CA VAL A 87 11.43 45.98 2.08
C VAL A 87 10.72 45.02 1.13
N LEU A 88 11.46 44.17 0.41
CA LEU A 88 10.82 43.32 -0.61
C LEU A 88 9.98 42.19 -0.02
N VAL A 89 10.42 41.56 1.07
CA VAL A 89 9.64 40.48 1.71
C VAL A 89 8.30 40.98 2.29
N PRO A 90 8.24 42.09 3.06
CA PRO A 90 6.97 42.61 3.56
C PRO A 90 6.11 43.21 2.45
N VAL A 91 6.70 43.84 1.42
CA VAL A 91 5.94 44.33 0.26
C VAL A 91 5.37 43.16 -0.54
N GLY A 92 6.13 42.08 -0.73
CA GLY A 92 5.68 40.86 -1.40
C GLY A 92 4.54 40.19 -0.64
N HIS A 93 4.63 40.10 0.69
CA HIS A 93 3.54 39.61 1.53
C HIS A 93 2.31 40.52 1.49
N GLY A 94 2.52 41.84 1.51
CA GLY A 94 1.46 42.84 1.37
C GLY A 94 0.71 42.69 0.06
N LEU A 95 1.43 42.54 -1.05
CA LEU A 95 0.84 42.38 -2.39
C LEU A 95 0.11 41.04 -2.56
N LEU A 96 0.68 39.95 -2.03
CA LEU A 96 0.02 38.64 -1.99
C LEU A 96 -1.26 38.65 -1.15
N TRP A 97 -1.23 39.34 -0.01
CA TRP A 97 -2.39 39.52 0.86
C TRP A 97 -3.47 40.36 0.17
N LEU A 98 -3.09 41.44 -0.51
CA LEU A 98 -3.99 42.29 -1.28
C LEU A 98 -4.63 41.53 -2.46
N GLY A 99 -3.84 40.74 -3.18
CA GLY A 99 -4.34 39.87 -4.24
C GLY A 99 -5.30 38.80 -3.72
N ARG A 100 -5.03 38.23 -2.54
CA ARG A 100 -5.92 37.26 -1.90
C ARG A 100 -7.24 37.90 -1.45
N MET A 101 -7.20 39.10 -0.89
CA MET A 101 -8.40 39.85 -0.50
C MET A 101 -9.22 40.28 -1.72
N ALA A 102 -8.57 40.72 -2.80
CA ALA A 102 -9.24 41.01 -4.06
C ALA A 102 -9.90 39.75 -4.64
N GLY A 103 -9.23 38.60 -4.62
CA GLY A 103 -9.80 37.33 -5.07
C GLY A 103 -11.00 36.87 -4.24
N VAL A 104 -10.96 37.05 -2.92
CA VAL A 104 -12.11 36.76 -2.03
C VAL A 104 -13.26 37.72 -2.30
N GLY A 105 -12.97 39.01 -2.51
CA GLY A 105 -13.95 40.03 -2.88
C GLY A 105 -14.64 39.69 -4.21
N LEU A 106 -13.87 39.37 -5.24
CA LEU A 106 -14.40 38.97 -6.56
C LEU A 106 -15.24 37.69 -6.46
N GLY A 107 -14.80 36.71 -5.67
CA GLY A 107 -15.55 35.48 -5.43
C GLY A 107 -16.88 35.73 -4.71
N TRP A 108 -16.90 36.65 -3.75
CA TRP A 108 -18.13 37.08 -3.08
C TRP A 108 -19.07 37.81 -4.02
N VAL A 109 -18.56 38.73 -4.84
CA VAL A 109 -19.35 39.46 -5.84
C VAL A 109 -19.94 38.49 -6.86
N GLY A 110 -19.15 37.54 -7.37
CA GLY A 110 -19.65 36.50 -8.27
C GLY A 110 -20.75 35.65 -7.63
N LYS A 111 -20.58 35.27 -6.35
CA LYS A 111 -21.59 34.51 -5.61
C LYS A 111 -22.85 35.35 -5.34
N ALA A 112 -22.71 36.63 -5.05
CA ALA A 112 -23.80 37.56 -4.81
C ALA A 112 -24.56 37.92 -6.09
N LEU A 113 -23.88 38.01 -7.24
CA LEU A 113 -24.53 38.32 -8.52
C LEU A 113 -25.16 37.08 -9.18
N PHE A 114 -24.59 35.90 -8.98
CA PHE A 114 -25.09 34.69 -9.66
C PHE A 114 -25.97 33.84 -8.76
N VAL A 115 -25.49 33.52 -7.56
CA VAL A 115 -26.16 32.55 -6.68
C VAL A 115 -27.35 33.19 -5.98
N TRP A 116 -27.23 34.42 -5.47
CA TRP A 116 -28.34 35.05 -4.75
C TRP A 116 -29.55 35.35 -5.63
N PRO A 117 -29.41 35.89 -6.86
CA PRO A 117 -30.56 36.10 -7.75
C PRO A 117 -31.15 34.78 -8.21
N TRP A 118 -30.34 33.76 -8.46
CA TRP A 118 -30.86 32.43 -8.82
C TRP A 118 -31.62 31.78 -7.66
N VAL A 119 -31.11 31.89 -6.43
CA VAL A 119 -31.79 31.40 -5.22
C VAL A 119 -33.06 32.20 -4.94
N ALA A 120 -33.04 33.51 -5.13
CA ALA A 120 -34.22 34.36 -5.02
C ALA A 120 -35.26 33.99 -6.09
N LEU A 121 -34.85 33.82 -7.34
CA LEU A 121 -35.71 33.37 -8.43
C LEU A 121 -36.31 32.00 -8.12
N TRP A 122 -35.52 31.07 -7.60
CA TRP A 122 -36.02 29.76 -7.23
C TRP A 122 -37.03 29.82 -6.08
N ARG A 123 -36.72 30.60 -5.04
CA ARG A 123 -37.55 30.73 -3.84
C ARG A 123 -38.84 31.50 -4.10
N TYR A 124 -38.78 32.58 -4.88
CA TYR A 124 -39.90 33.49 -5.11
C TYR A 124 -40.69 33.21 -6.38
N VAL A 125 -40.11 32.47 -7.35
CA VAL A 125 -40.79 32.19 -8.63
C VAL A 125 -40.96 30.68 -8.84
N LEU A 126 -39.90 29.88 -8.87
CA LEU A 126 -40.06 28.45 -9.19
C LEU A 126 -40.82 27.67 -8.12
N ALA A 127 -40.54 27.91 -6.84
CA ALA A 127 -41.24 27.22 -5.76
C ALA A 127 -42.76 27.50 -5.76
N PRO A 128 -43.25 28.76 -5.81
CA PRO A 128 -44.68 29.02 -5.88
C PRO A 128 -45.31 28.54 -7.19
N VAL A 129 -44.59 28.62 -8.32
CA VAL A 129 -45.07 28.08 -9.60
C VAL A 129 -45.23 26.55 -9.54
N GLY A 130 -44.28 25.84 -8.93
CA GLY A 130 -44.38 24.39 -8.74
C GLY A 130 -45.55 23.98 -7.84
N VAL A 131 -45.81 24.76 -6.78
CA VAL A 131 -46.99 24.56 -5.91
C VAL A 131 -48.29 24.82 -6.69
N GLY A 132 -48.32 25.87 -7.51
CA GLY A 132 -49.46 26.19 -8.39
C GLY A 132 -49.74 25.09 -9.41
N ILE A 133 -48.71 24.58 -10.08
CA ILE A 133 -48.83 23.47 -11.04
C ILE A 133 -49.30 22.19 -10.33
N GLY A 134 -48.77 21.88 -9.15
CA GLY A 134 -49.19 20.72 -8.36
C GLY A 134 -50.64 20.82 -7.87
N TRP A 135 -51.07 22.03 -7.49
CA TRP A 135 -52.47 22.31 -7.17
C TRP A 135 -53.36 22.14 -8.40
N LEU A 136 -52.95 22.69 -9.54
CA LEU A 136 -53.69 22.57 -10.80
C LEU A 136 -53.80 21.11 -11.24
N GLY A 137 -52.73 20.32 -11.14
CA GLY A 137 -52.78 18.88 -11.41
C GLY A 137 -53.73 18.14 -10.47
N ARG A 138 -53.76 18.49 -9.19
CA ARG A 138 -54.68 17.89 -8.22
C ARG A 138 -56.14 18.25 -8.52
N VAL A 139 -56.42 19.51 -8.81
CA VAL A 139 -57.78 19.98 -9.13
C VAL A 139 -58.25 19.47 -10.49
N LEU A 140 -57.37 19.37 -11.48
CA LEU A 140 -57.74 18.96 -12.83
C LEU A 140 -57.82 17.44 -13.01
N PHE A 141 -57.00 16.66 -12.30
CA PHE A 141 -56.99 15.20 -12.44
C PHE A 141 -57.57 14.47 -11.24
N VAL A 142 -57.12 14.81 -10.02
CA VAL A 142 -57.51 14.05 -8.83
C VAL A 142 -58.97 14.32 -8.46
N VAL A 143 -59.41 15.58 -8.51
CA VAL A 143 -60.79 15.92 -8.17
C VAL A 143 -61.79 15.28 -9.15
N PRO A 144 -61.60 15.33 -10.48
CA PRO A 144 -62.49 14.64 -11.42
C PRO A 144 -62.40 13.12 -11.32
N ALA A 145 -61.22 12.55 -11.06
CA ALA A 145 -61.09 11.11 -10.84
C ALA A 145 -61.83 10.65 -9.58
N VAL A 146 -61.77 11.42 -8.49
CA VAL A 146 -62.54 11.15 -7.27
C VAL A 146 -64.03 11.32 -7.51
N TRP A 147 -64.43 12.33 -8.30
CA TRP A 147 -65.83 12.50 -8.70
C TRP A 147 -66.32 11.33 -9.53
N LEU A 148 -65.54 10.85 -10.51
CA LEU A 148 -65.86 9.69 -11.32
C LEU A 148 -65.95 8.42 -10.45
N TYR A 149 -65.03 8.26 -9.49
CA TYR A 149 -65.10 7.17 -8.53
C TYR A 149 -66.37 7.23 -7.66
N ALA A 150 -66.69 8.39 -7.11
CA ALA A 150 -67.80 8.59 -6.19
C ALA A 150 -69.17 8.55 -6.88
N TYR A 151 -69.31 9.17 -8.05
CA TYR A 151 -70.59 9.31 -8.75
C TYR A 151 -70.85 8.25 -9.81
N VAL A 152 -69.84 7.53 -10.29
CA VAL A 152 -70.04 6.49 -11.31
C VAL A 152 -69.68 5.12 -10.76
N LEU A 153 -68.48 4.94 -10.22
CA LEU A 153 -68.01 3.64 -9.75
C LEU A 153 -68.71 3.18 -8.47
N THR A 154 -68.95 4.09 -7.52
CA THR A 154 -69.60 3.76 -6.25
C THR A 154 -71.07 3.37 -6.43
N PRO A 155 -71.90 4.06 -7.24
CA PRO A 155 -73.26 3.60 -7.52
C PRO A 155 -73.28 2.34 -8.40
N LEU A 156 -72.33 2.16 -9.32
CA LEU A 156 -72.19 0.89 -10.06
C LEU A 156 -71.86 -0.28 -9.13
N GLY A 157 -70.96 -0.09 -8.17
CA GLY A 157 -70.62 -1.08 -7.16
C GLY A 157 -71.81 -1.40 -6.24
N HIS A 158 -72.58 -0.38 -5.84
CA HIS A 158 -73.81 -0.58 -5.07
C HIS A 158 -74.90 -1.27 -5.91
N GLY A 159 -75.01 -0.96 -7.20
CA GLY A 159 -75.93 -1.61 -8.13
C GLY A 159 -75.60 -3.09 -8.32
N LEU A 160 -74.32 -3.43 -8.54
CA LEU A 160 -73.87 -4.83 -8.63
C LEU A 160 -74.06 -5.58 -7.30
N ALA A 161 -73.72 -4.96 -6.18
CA ALA A 161 -73.92 -5.54 -4.86
C ALA A 161 -75.41 -5.70 -4.52
N TRP A 162 -76.27 -4.81 -5.02
CA TRP A 162 -77.71 -4.91 -4.88
C TRP A 162 -78.27 -6.05 -5.74
N LEU A 163 -77.81 -6.22 -6.98
CA LEU A 163 -78.18 -7.36 -7.83
C LEU A 163 -77.73 -8.70 -7.23
N GLY A 164 -76.49 -8.77 -6.72
CA GLY A 164 -75.98 -9.95 -6.02
C GLY A 164 -76.77 -10.26 -4.74
N ARG A 165 -77.16 -9.23 -3.98
CA ARG A 165 -78.02 -9.40 -2.80
C ARG A 165 -79.45 -9.81 -3.17
N MET A 166 -80.04 -9.27 -4.22
CA MET A 166 -81.38 -9.68 -4.67
C MET A 166 -81.40 -11.14 -5.15
N ALA A 167 -80.34 -11.60 -5.81
CA ALA A 167 -80.19 -13.01 -6.16
C ALA A 167 -80.08 -13.91 -4.91
N GLY A 168 -79.31 -13.51 -3.90
CA GLY A 168 -79.17 -14.26 -2.64
C GLY A 168 -80.43 -14.22 -1.75
N VAL A 169 -81.14 -13.09 -1.73
CA VAL A 169 -82.40 -12.91 -0.99
C VAL A 169 -83.52 -13.71 -1.65
N GLY A 170 -83.59 -13.77 -2.99
CA GLY A 170 -84.56 -14.62 -3.69
C GLY A 170 -84.40 -16.10 -3.34
N LEU A 171 -83.16 -16.60 -3.31
CA LEU A 171 -82.87 -17.99 -2.93
C LEU A 171 -83.16 -18.27 -1.44
N GLY A 172 -82.85 -17.31 -0.57
CA GLY A 172 -83.13 -17.39 0.86
C GLY A 172 -84.62 -17.28 1.20
N TRP A 173 -85.40 -16.50 0.45
CA TRP A 173 -86.84 -16.34 0.64
C TRP A 173 -87.60 -17.62 0.32
N VAL A 174 -87.23 -18.33 -0.74
CA VAL A 174 -87.83 -19.63 -1.08
C VAL A 174 -87.59 -20.64 0.05
N GLY A 175 -86.39 -20.67 0.63
CA GLY A 175 -86.09 -21.54 1.79
C GLY A 175 -86.79 -21.11 3.09
N LYS A 176 -86.93 -19.81 3.33
CA LYS A 176 -87.50 -19.27 4.58
C LYS A 176 -89.04 -19.26 4.58
N ALA A 177 -89.66 -19.08 3.42
CA ALA A 177 -91.12 -19.15 3.25
C ALA A 177 -91.66 -20.56 3.46
N LEU A 178 -90.89 -21.60 3.07
CA LEU A 178 -91.29 -22.99 3.23
C LEU A 178 -91.18 -23.52 4.66
N PHE A 179 -90.25 -23.00 5.48
CA PHE A 179 -89.93 -23.60 6.78
C PHE A 179 -90.19 -22.70 8.00
N VAL A 180 -89.93 -21.39 7.88
CA VAL A 180 -89.80 -20.50 9.04
C VAL A 180 -91.04 -19.66 9.28
N TRP A 181 -91.76 -19.27 8.22
CA TRP A 181 -92.95 -18.43 8.30
C TRP A 181 -94.09 -19.02 9.16
N PRO A 182 -94.37 -20.34 9.15
CA PRO A 182 -95.40 -20.92 10.02
C PRO A 182 -95.06 -20.79 11.51
N TRP A 183 -93.78 -20.92 11.87
CA TRP A 183 -93.32 -20.92 13.26
C TRP A 183 -93.09 -19.52 13.82
N VAL A 184 -92.62 -18.60 12.98
CA VAL A 184 -92.31 -17.21 13.38
C VAL A 184 -93.57 -16.36 13.51
N ALA A 185 -94.62 -16.62 12.73
CA ALA A 185 -95.92 -15.98 12.90
C ALA A 185 -96.50 -16.24 14.31
N LEU A 186 -96.27 -17.44 14.85
CA LEU A 186 -96.70 -17.81 16.20
C LEU A 186 -95.92 -17.05 17.30
N TRP A 187 -94.63 -16.76 17.06
CA TRP A 187 -93.76 -16.05 18.03
C TRP A 187 -93.89 -14.52 17.97
N GLN A 188 -94.15 -13.96 16.77
CA GLN A 188 -94.17 -12.51 16.53
C GLN A 188 -95.43 -11.81 17.02
N TYR A 189 -96.58 -12.48 17.00
CA TYR A 189 -97.85 -11.84 17.39
C TYR A 189 -98.09 -11.77 18.90
N VAL A 190 -97.31 -12.49 19.73
CA VAL A 190 -97.56 -12.55 21.19
C VAL A 190 -96.40 -11.99 22.05
N LEU A 191 -95.13 -12.27 21.76
CA LEU A 191 -94.02 -11.91 22.68
C LEU A 191 -93.20 -10.67 22.29
N ALA A 192 -93.08 -10.34 21.00
CA ALA A 192 -92.10 -9.37 20.51
C ALA A 192 -92.44 -7.85 20.62
N PRO A 193 -93.70 -7.40 20.84
CA PRO A 193 -93.96 -5.95 20.89
C PRO A 193 -93.54 -5.30 22.21
N VAL A 194 -93.51 -6.03 23.33
CA VAL A 194 -93.22 -5.45 24.66
C VAL A 194 -91.71 -5.27 24.90
N GLY A 195 -90.85 -6.16 24.42
CA GLY A 195 -89.39 -6.08 24.64
C GLY A 195 -88.67 -5.03 23.78
N ARG A 196 -89.21 -4.69 22.60
CA ARG A 196 -88.53 -3.76 21.65
C ARG A 196 -88.70 -2.29 22.03
N GLY A 197 -89.80 -1.91 22.68
CA GLY A 197 -90.01 -0.53 23.12
C GLY A 197 -89.03 -0.08 24.21
N LEU A 198 -88.75 -0.97 25.18
CA LEU A 198 -87.90 -0.64 26.33
C LEU A 198 -86.40 -0.58 25.96
N LEU A 199 -85.95 -1.46 25.07
CA LEU A 199 -84.56 -1.48 24.59
C LEU A 199 -84.23 -0.28 23.69
N TRP A 200 -85.21 0.22 22.93
CA TRP A 200 -85.01 1.37 22.05
C TRP A 200 -84.82 2.68 22.84
N LEU A 201 -85.62 2.88 23.90
CA LEU A 201 -85.46 4.03 24.80
C LEU A 201 -84.13 4.01 25.56
N GLY A 202 -83.69 2.83 26.01
CA GLY A 202 -82.36 2.66 26.62
C GLY A 202 -81.21 3.00 25.65
N ALA A 203 -81.28 2.51 24.41
CA ALA A 203 -80.25 2.74 23.40
C ALA A 203 -80.13 4.21 22.98
N VAL A 204 -81.27 4.91 22.83
CA VAL A 204 -81.28 6.35 22.48
C VAL A 204 -80.68 7.19 23.61
N SER A 205 -80.95 6.84 24.86
CA SER A 205 -80.43 7.55 26.03
C SER A 205 -78.91 7.40 26.17
N VAL A 206 -78.38 6.20 25.98
CA VAL A 206 -76.93 5.93 26.03
C VAL A 206 -76.20 6.56 24.84
N ALA A 207 -76.79 6.55 23.65
CA ALA A 207 -76.22 7.21 22.48
C ALA A 207 -76.18 8.74 22.66
N GLY A 208 -77.22 9.32 23.27
CA GLY A 208 -77.28 10.73 23.63
C GLY A 208 -76.18 11.13 24.61
N LEU A 209 -76.00 10.38 25.71
CA LEU A 209 -74.94 10.63 26.69
C LEU A 209 -73.53 10.48 26.09
N ALA A 210 -73.32 9.46 25.24
CA ALA A 210 -72.04 9.24 24.59
C ALA A 210 -71.71 10.33 23.55
N TRP A 211 -72.72 10.85 22.84
CA TRP A 211 -72.54 11.99 21.95
C TRP A 211 -72.21 13.25 22.72
N LEU A 212 -72.93 13.53 23.82
CA LEU A 212 -72.67 14.68 24.69
C LEU A 212 -71.24 14.62 25.27
N GLY A 213 -70.81 13.45 25.75
CA GLY A 213 -69.46 13.23 26.26
C GLY A 213 -68.37 13.45 25.19
N ARG A 214 -68.59 12.98 23.95
CA ARG A 214 -67.63 13.24 22.86
C ARG A 214 -67.55 14.71 22.49
N VAL A 215 -68.69 15.38 22.33
CA VAL A 215 -68.71 16.79 21.91
C VAL A 215 -68.16 17.69 23.03
N LEU A 216 -68.47 17.40 24.30
CA LEU A 216 -68.07 18.24 25.41
C LEU A 216 -66.62 18.02 25.86
N PHE A 217 -66.10 16.80 25.79
CA PHE A 217 -64.75 16.50 26.29
C PHE A 217 -63.75 16.15 25.19
N VAL A 218 -64.13 15.29 24.25
CA VAL A 218 -63.18 14.78 23.25
C VAL A 218 -62.85 15.86 22.21
N VAL A 219 -63.85 16.59 21.74
CA VAL A 219 -63.62 17.66 20.74
C VAL A 219 -62.74 18.78 21.30
N PRO A 220 -62.99 19.33 22.52
CA PRO A 220 -62.11 20.35 23.09
C PRO A 220 -60.73 19.83 23.45
N ALA A 221 -60.62 18.58 23.94
CA ALA A 221 -59.32 17.98 24.26
C ALA A 221 -58.47 17.76 22.99
N VAL A 222 -59.07 17.29 21.89
CA VAL A 222 -58.39 17.13 20.61
C VAL A 222 -57.99 18.49 20.04
N TRP A 223 -58.84 19.50 20.18
CA TRP A 223 -58.53 20.85 19.73
C TRP A 223 -57.36 21.45 20.54
N LEU A 224 -57.38 21.32 21.87
CA LEU A 224 -56.30 21.75 22.76
C LEU A 224 -54.99 21.01 22.45
N TYR A 225 -55.06 19.70 22.21
CA TYR A 225 -53.88 18.92 21.82
C TYR A 225 -53.31 19.38 20.47
N ALA A 226 -54.16 19.52 19.45
CA ALA A 226 -53.75 19.87 18.09
C ALA A 226 -53.23 21.31 17.98
N TYR A 227 -53.93 22.27 18.59
CA TYR A 227 -53.62 23.69 18.46
C TYR A 227 -52.67 24.24 19.52
N VAL A 228 -52.57 23.62 20.69
CA VAL A 228 -51.71 24.13 21.77
C VAL A 228 -50.56 23.17 22.04
N LEU A 229 -50.87 21.91 22.34
CA LEU A 229 -49.84 20.96 22.80
C LEU A 229 -48.87 20.57 21.69
N THR A 230 -49.36 20.41 20.47
CA THR A 230 -48.54 20.02 19.31
C THR A 230 -47.56 21.13 18.88
N PRO A 231 -47.97 22.41 18.72
CA PRO A 231 -47.01 23.46 18.42
C PRO A 231 -46.07 23.77 19.58
N VAL A 232 -46.52 23.68 20.83
CA VAL A 232 -45.64 23.82 22.01
C VAL A 232 -44.60 22.70 22.04
N GLY A 233 -45.01 21.45 21.80
CA GLY A 233 -44.09 20.31 21.74
C GLY A 233 -43.06 20.44 20.60
N ARG A 234 -43.50 20.86 19.41
CA ARG A 234 -42.57 21.15 18.30
C ARG A 234 -41.63 22.31 18.63
N GLY A 235 -42.15 23.38 19.23
CA GLY A 235 -41.35 24.52 19.68
C GLY A 235 -40.26 24.09 20.66
N LEU A 236 -40.63 23.31 21.68
CA LEU A 236 -39.71 22.82 22.70
C LEU A 236 -38.64 21.89 22.12
N VAL A 237 -39.02 20.95 21.23
CA VAL A 237 -38.05 20.07 20.55
C VAL A 237 -37.10 20.88 19.66
N THR A 238 -37.60 21.89 18.96
CA THR A 238 -36.77 22.72 18.08
C THR A 238 -35.80 23.58 18.89
N LEU A 239 -36.28 24.13 20.01
CA LEU A 239 -35.48 24.93 20.94
C LEU A 239 -34.40 24.08 21.61
N LEU A 240 -34.77 22.88 22.08
CA LEU A 240 -33.82 21.91 22.64
C LEU A 240 -32.79 21.49 21.59
N ARG A 241 -33.22 21.21 20.35
CA ARG A 241 -32.33 20.89 19.24
C ARG A 241 -31.38 22.04 18.95
N TRP A 242 -31.84 23.28 18.96
CA TRP A 242 -30.98 24.45 18.78
C TRP A 242 -29.98 24.62 19.93
N ILE A 243 -30.43 24.48 21.18
CA ILE A 243 -29.58 24.63 22.37
C ILE A 243 -28.54 23.52 22.50
N PHE A 244 -28.83 22.29 22.07
CA PHE A 244 -27.89 21.17 22.24
C PHE A 244 -27.16 20.83 20.95
N VAL A 245 -27.88 20.67 19.84
CA VAL A 245 -27.28 20.14 18.61
C VAL A 245 -26.45 21.20 17.89
N VAL A 246 -26.89 22.46 17.86
CA VAL A 246 -26.12 23.52 17.18
C VAL A 246 -24.79 23.79 17.87
N PRO A 247 -24.69 23.99 19.20
CA PRO A 247 -23.40 24.17 19.84
C PRO A 247 -22.56 22.90 19.84
N LEU A 248 -23.15 21.70 19.90
CA LEU A 248 -22.39 20.45 19.78
C LEU A 248 -21.77 20.30 18.38
N VAL A 249 -22.52 20.61 17.33
CA VAL A 249 -22.02 20.61 15.95
C VAL A 249 -20.99 21.71 15.74
N ALA A 250 -21.20 22.90 16.32
CA ALA A 250 -20.23 23.98 16.28
C ALA A 250 -18.93 23.58 16.98
N LEU A 251 -19.00 23.00 18.18
CA LEU A 251 -17.86 22.48 18.92
C LEU A 251 -17.13 21.41 18.11
N TRP A 252 -17.87 20.49 17.49
CA TRP A 252 -17.26 19.47 16.64
C TRP A 252 -16.51 20.09 15.46
N ARG A 253 -17.14 21.03 14.75
CA ARG A 253 -16.57 21.58 13.51
C ARG A 253 -15.46 22.60 13.74
N TRP A 254 -15.56 23.37 14.82
CA TRP A 254 -14.61 24.44 15.15
C TRP A 254 -13.51 24.00 16.11
N VAL A 255 -13.71 22.94 16.90
CA VAL A 255 -12.70 22.46 17.86
C VAL A 255 -12.24 21.06 17.50
N LEU A 256 -13.12 20.06 17.40
CA LEU A 256 -12.68 18.67 17.16
C LEU A 256 -12.04 18.47 15.79
N VAL A 257 -12.54 19.09 14.72
CA VAL A 257 -11.93 18.97 13.39
C VAL A 257 -10.51 19.56 13.34
N PRO A 258 -10.27 20.81 13.79
CA PRO A 258 -8.91 21.36 13.80
C PRO A 258 -8.00 20.64 14.81
N VAL A 259 -8.50 20.27 15.99
CA VAL A 259 -7.73 19.48 16.96
C VAL A 259 -7.38 18.10 16.39
N GLY A 260 -8.32 17.44 15.71
CA GLY A 260 -8.08 16.17 15.03
C GLY A 260 -7.04 16.27 13.91
N LYS A 261 -7.05 17.36 13.14
CA LYS A 261 -6.02 17.65 12.15
C LYS A 261 -4.65 17.91 12.79
N ALA A 262 -4.62 18.69 13.88
CA ALA A 262 -3.39 18.94 14.61
C ALA A 262 -2.82 17.65 15.21
N LEU A 263 -3.66 16.82 15.84
CA LEU A 263 -3.28 15.51 16.36
C LEU A 263 -2.82 14.55 15.27
N ALA A 264 -3.43 14.59 14.08
CA ALA A 264 -2.98 13.77 12.94
C ALA A 264 -1.60 14.19 12.44
N VAL A 265 -1.32 15.51 12.39
CA VAL A 265 0.02 16.02 12.06
C VAL A 265 1.03 15.59 13.12
N VAL A 266 0.71 15.80 14.40
CA VAL A 266 1.58 15.40 15.52
C VAL A 266 1.81 13.89 15.51
N GLY A 267 0.78 13.07 15.30
CA GLY A 267 0.91 11.62 15.18
C GLY A 267 1.74 11.19 13.98
N ARG A 268 1.67 11.92 12.86
CA ARG A 268 2.52 11.68 11.68
C ARG A 268 3.98 12.00 11.96
N GLU A 269 4.27 13.14 12.57
CA GLU A 269 5.62 13.53 12.96
C GLU A 269 6.22 12.55 14.00
N ILE A 270 5.42 12.12 14.98
CA ILE A 270 5.82 11.09 15.95
C ILE A 270 6.09 9.76 15.24
N GLY A 271 5.24 9.38 14.27
CA GLY A 271 5.42 8.18 13.46
C GLY A 271 6.68 8.21 12.61
N ASP A 272 6.99 9.35 11.98
CA ASP A 272 8.20 9.53 11.17
C ASP A 272 9.47 9.57 12.02
N ALA A 273 9.40 10.18 13.21
CA ALA A 273 10.47 10.18 14.20
C ALA A 273 10.75 8.76 14.74
N LEU A 274 9.70 8.02 15.12
CA LEU A 274 9.82 6.62 15.53
C LEU A 274 10.32 5.73 14.38
N GLY A 275 9.86 5.96 13.16
CA GLY A 275 10.31 5.25 11.98
C GLY A 275 11.80 5.48 11.68
N HIS A 276 12.29 6.71 11.87
CA HIS A 276 13.71 7.03 11.77
C HIS A 276 14.52 6.39 12.90
N ALA A 277 14.04 6.48 14.14
CA ALA A 277 14.66 5.83 15.29
C ALA A 277 14.76 4.31 15.10
N TRP A 278 13.72 3.68 14.56
CA TRP A 278 13.69 2.24 14.28
C TRP A 278 14.66 1.85 13.15
N ARG A 279 14.78 2.66 12.10
CA ARG A 279 15.79 2.44 11.05
C ARG A 279 17.23 2.58 11.57
N ILE A 280 17.45 3.47 12.53
CA ILE A 280 18.75 3.62 13.20
C ILE A 280 19.01 2.41 14.11
N ALA A 281 18.03 2.01 14.92
CA ALA A 281 18.11 0.84 15.78
C ALA A 281 18.36 -0.45 14.97
N GLY A 282 17.71 -0.61 13.80
CA GLY A 282 17.94 -1.75 12.91
C GLY A 282 19.34 -1.77 12.28
N ARG A 283 19.93 -0.61 11.98
CA ARG A 283 21.33 -0.54 11.54
C ARG A 283 22.30 -0.93 12.66
N ILE A 284 22.06 -0.42 13.87
CA ILE A 284 22.87 -0.73 15.06
C ILE A 284 22.74 -2.23 15.43
N SER A 285 21.53 -2.79 15.38
CA SER A 285 21.28 -4.21 15.63
C SER A 285 22.01 -5.11 14.64
N ARG A 286 22.12 -4.73 13.35
CA ARG A 286 22.90 -5.49 12.37
C ARG A 286 24.41 -5.40 12.60
N THR A 287 24.92 -4.25 13.03
CA THR A 287 26.35 -4.13 13.38
C THR A 287 26.67 -4.92 14.64
N VAL A 288 25.81 -4.87 15.65
CA VAL A 288 25.93 -5.68 16.87
C VAL A 288 25.78 -7.17 16.56
N GLY A 289 24.82 -7.56 15.73
CA GLY A 289 24.61 -8.95 15.33
C GLY A 289 25.78 -9.50 14.50
N ARG A 290 26.39 -8.68 13.62
CA ARG A 290 27.62 -9.08 12.93
C ARG A 290 28.81 -9.16 13.87
N ALA A 291 28.97 -8.21 14.77
CA ALA A 291 30.04 -8.25 15.78
C ALA A 291 29.89 -9.49 16.67
N LEU A 292 28.69 -9.75 17.17
CA LEU A 292 28.36 -10.91 18.00
C LEU A 292 28.54 -12.21 17.23
N GLY A 293 28.07 -12.30 15.98
CA GLY A 293 28.25 -13.47 15.12
C GLY A 293 29.71 -13.72 14.76
N THR A 294 30.50 -12.65 14.60
CA THR A 294 31.96 -12.75 14.39
C THR A 294 32.63 -13.23 15.67
N LEU A 295 32.28 -12.68 16.84
CA LEU A 295 32.78 -13.14 18.13
C LEU A 295 32.46 -14.61 18.38
N LEU A 296 31.21 -15.02 18.09
CA LEU A 296 30.77 -16.40 18.22
C LEU A 296 31.56 -17.32 17.29
N ARG A 297 31.78 -16.89 16.04
CA ARG A 297 32.59 -17.65 15.09
C ARG A 297 34.04 -17.77 15.57
N TRP A 298 34.62 -16.69 16.08
CA TRP A 298 35.99 -16.68 16.59
C TRP A 298 36.15 -17.54 17.85
N ILE A 299 35.18 -17.52 18.76
CA ILE A 299 35.22 -18.25 20.05
C ILE A 299 34.89 -19.74 19.87
N PHE A 300 33.93 -20.08 19.02
CA PHE A 300 33.47 -21.47 18.91
C PHE A 300 33.93 -22.16 17.64
N VAL A 301 33.91 -21.49 16.50
CA VAL A 301 34.09 -22.14 15.19
C VAL A 301 35.58 -22.21 14.82
N GLU A 302 36.33 -21.13 15.02
CA GLU A 302 37.79 -21.11 14.77
C GLU A 302 38.54 -22.20 15.55
N PRO A 303 38.38 -22.31 16.90
CA PRO A 303 39.11 -23.30 17.67
C PRO A 303 38.64 -24.73 17.39
N VAL A 304 37.34 -24.96 17.16
CA VAL A 304 36.83 -26.28 16.77
C VAL A 304 37.31 -26.67 15.37
N ARG A 305 37.37 -25.73 14.43
CA ARG A 305 37.87 -25.97 13.08
C ARG A 305 39.38 -26.24 13.08
N TRP A 306 40.14 -25.55 13.93
CA TRP A 306 41.55 -25.83 14.14
C TRP A 306 41.74 -27.19 14.82
N ALA A 307 41.01 -27.51 15.90
CA ALA A 307 41.07 -28.82 16.54
C ALA A 307 40.68 -29.96 15.59
N TYR A 308 39.67 -29.75 14.74
CA TYR A 308 39.27 -30.71 13.72
C TYR A 308 40.37 -30.95 12.69
N ARG A 309 41.02 -29.87 12.20
CA ARG A 309 42.09 -29.97 11.19
C ARG A 309 43.41 -30.49 11.78
N THR A 310 43.77 -30.05 12.97
CA THR A 310 45.07 -30.34 13.60
C THR A 310 45.05 -31.65 14.37
N VAL A 311 43.90 -32.07 14.92
CA VAL A 311 43.82 -33.27 15.78
C VAL A 311 43.01 -34.37 15.11
N LEU A 312 41.78 -34.11 14.68
CA LEU A 312 40.91 -35.15 14.10
C LEU A 312 41.36 -35.62 12.71
N THR A 313 41.96 -34.75 11.92
CA THR A 313 42.41 -35.12 10.57
C THR A 313 43.63 -36.06 10.58
N PRO A 314 44.69 -35.83 11.37
CA PRO A 314 45.80 -36.79 11.48
C PRO A 314 45.41 -38.05 12.26
N VAL A 315 44.60 -37.94 13.34
CA VAL A 315 44.11 -39.12 14.07
C VAL A 315 43.20 -39.98 13.18
N GLY A 316 42.36 -39.35 12.35
CA GLY A 316 41.53 -40.05 11.37
C GLY A 316 42.35 -40.79 10.31
N HIS A 317 43.47 -40.22 9.86
CA HIS A 317 44.40 -40.93 8.96
C HIS A 317 45.09 -42.09 9.68
N PHE A 318 45.58 -41.88 10.90
CA PHE A 318 46.21 -42.94 11.70
C PHE A 318 45.28 -44.11 11.98
N VAL A 319 44.03 -43.87 12.41
CA VAL A 319 43.05 -44.93 12.66
C VAL A 319 42.67 -45.65 11.36
N ARG A 320 42.56 -44.92 10.25
CA ARG A 320 42.24 -45.49 8.95
C ARG A 320 43.36 -46.37 8.40
N ASP A 321 44.61 -45.94 8.55
CA ASP A 321 45.76 -46.65 8.01
C ASP A 321 46.26 -47.77 8.92
N ALA A 322 46.24 -47.59 10.25
CA ALA A 322 46.75 -48.57 11.20
C ALA A 322 45.74 -49.66 11.59
N VAL A 323 44.43 -49.38 11.54
CA VAL A 323 43.40 -50.32 12.07
C VAL A 323 42.44 -50.78 10.98
N LEU A 324 41.86 -49.85 10.23
CA LEU A 324 40.79 -50.19 9.29
C LEU A 324 41.30 -50.89 8.02
N ARG A 325 42.47 -50.49 7.50
CA ARG A 325 43.11 -51.16 6.37
C ARG A 325 43.51 -52.63 6.64
N PRO A 326 44.21 -52.97 7.73
CA PRO A 326 44.59 -54.36 7.99
C PRO A 326 43.39 -55.26 8.30
N VAL A 327 42.39 -54.77 9.05
CA VAL A 327 41.16 -55.53 9.31
C VAL A 327 40.35 -55.76 8.02
N GLY A 328 40.27 -54.74 7.16
CA GLY A 328 39.59 -54.86 5.87
C GLY A 328 40.23 -55.88 4.92
N GLN A 329 41.55 -56.06 5.00
CA GLN A 329 42.27 -57.07 4.22
C GLN A 329 42.04 -58.48 4.77
N ALA A 330 42.13 -58.67 6.10
CA ALA A 330 41.86 -59.95 6.75
C ALA A 330 40.42 -60.45 6.53
N VAL A 331 39.42 -59.55 6.55
CA VAL A 331 38.01 -59.89 6.29
C VAL A 331 37.77 -60.26 4.83
N ARG A 332 38.47 -59.64 3.87
CA ARG A 332 38.33 -59.96 2.43
C ARG A 332 39.02 -61.27 2.04
N GLU A 333 40.00 -61.72 2.80
CA GLU A 333 40.62 -63.03 2.64
C GLU A 333 39.72 -64.14 3.22
N ALA A 334 39.19 -63.94 4.43
CA ALA A 334 38.20 -64.84 5.04
C ALA A 334 36.88 -64.91 4.24
N GLY A 335 36.45 -63.80 3.64
CA GLY A 335 35.24 -63.75 2.82
C GLY A 335 35.36 -64.53 1.50
N ARG A 336 36.57 -64.65 0.94
CA ARG A 336 36.80 -65.41 -0.29
C ARG A 336 36.85 -66.92 -0.05
N SER A 337 37.39 -67.38 1.08
CA SER A 337 37.35 -68.81 1.46
C SER A 337 35.93 -69.25 1.82
N ALA A 338 35.19 -68.43 2.57
CA ALA A 338 33.80 -68.71 2.93
C ALA A 338 32.86 -68.78 1.71
N ARG A 339 33.02 -67.88 0.72
CA ARG A 339 32.20 -67.89 -0.50
C ARG A 339 32.42 -69.13 -1.35
N LYS A 340 33.66 -69.62 -1.47
CA LYS A 340 33.97 -70.85 -2.22
C LYS A 340 33.36 -72.10 -1.56
N ALA A 341 33.41 -72.17 -0.23
CA ALA A 341 32.77 -73.25 0.53
C ALA A 341 31.23 -73.23 0.39
N LEU A 342 30.64 -72.02 0.41
CA LEU A 342 29.19 -71.84 0.24
C LEU A 342 28.68 -72.15 -1.16
N THR A 343 29.44 -71.82 -2.22
CA THR A 343 29.06 -72.19 -3.59
C THR A 343 29.14 -73.70 -3.79
N ALA A 344 30.21 -74.34 -3.30
CA ALA A 344 30.36 -75.80 -3.37
C ALA A 344 29.22 -76.53 -2.62
N ALA A 345 28.84 -76.05 -1.42
CA ALA A 345 27.74 -76.61 -0.66
C ALA A 345 26.36 -76.36 -1.30
N ARG A 346 26.18 -75.22 -1.98
CA ARG A 346 24.93 -74.92 -2.70
C ARG A 346 24.75 -75.76 -3.96
N GLU A 347 25.84 -75.99 -4.69
CA GLU A 347 25.82 -76.84 -5.88
C GLU A 347 25.53 -78.29 -5.50
N SER A 348 26.20 -78.83 -4.47
CA SER A 348 25.92 -80.18 -3.98
C SER A 348 24.47 -80.35 -3.47
N ALA A 349 23.93 -79.35 -2.77
CA ALA A 349 22.54 -79.37 -2.34
C ALA A 349 21.55 -79.30 -3.52
N ARG A 350 21.85 -78.51 -4.56
CA ARG A 350 21.00 -78.42 -5.76
C ARG A 350 21.02 -79.73 -6.56
N GLN A 351 22.19 -80.36 -6.68
CA GLN A 351 22.33 -81.65 -7.35
C GLN A 351 21.60 -82.76 -6.59
N ALA A 352 21.84 -82.89 -5.28
CA ALA A 352 21.16 -83.88 -4.45
C ALA A 352 19.62 -83.71 -4.47
N ARG A 353 19.14 -82.47 -4.49
CA ARG A 353 17.71 -82.18 -4.55
C ARG A 353 17.12 -82.45 -5.93
N ALA A 354 17.87 -82.21 -7.01
CA ALA A 354 17.46 -82.57 -8.37
C ALA A 354 17.41 -84.09 -8.55
N ASP A 355 18.40 -84.81 -8.04
CA ASP A 355 18.48 -86.27 -8.12
C ASP A 355 17.40 -86.94 -7.27
N PHE A 356 17.19 -86.48 -6.03
CA PHE A 356 16.08 -86.93 -5.20
C PHE A 356 14.73 -86.65 -5.87
N ARG A 357 14.54 -85.44 -6.43
CA ARG A 357 13.29 -85.09 -7.12
C ARG A 357 13.06 -85.97 -8.36
N ARG A 358 14.11 -86.30 -9.11
CA ARG A 358 14.03 -87.24 -10.24
C ARG A 358 13.67 -88.64 -9.80
N MET A 359 14.24 -89.12 -8.69
CA MET A 359 13.93 -90.44 -8.14
C MET A 359 12.50 -90.54 -7.58
N VAL A 360 11.99 -89.49 -6.93
CA VAL A 360 10.68 -89.51 -6.28
C VAL A 360 9.52 -89.23 -7.24
N PHE A 361 9.70 -88.31 -8.19
CA PHE A 361 8.59 -87.83 -9.03
C PHE A 361 8.65 -88.33 -10.48
N GLY A 362 9.68 -89.09 -10.85
CA GLY A 362 9.90 -89.51 -12.24
C GLY A 362 10.31 -88.35 -13.16
N ALA A 363 10.81 -88.68 -14.35
CA ALA A 363 11.30 -87.69 -15.30
C ALA A 363 10.14 -86.87 -15.91
N PRO A 364 10.15 -85.53 -15.86
CA PRO A 364 9.16 -84.71 -16.55
C PRO A 364 9.31 -84.85 -18.08
N ARG A 365 8.19 -85.03 -18.80
CA ARG A 365 8.17 -85.01 -20.28
C ARG A 365 8.48 -83.58 -20.79
N PRO A 366 9.17 -83.42 -21.94
CA PRO A 366 9.55 -82.10 -22.43
C PRO A 366 8.35 -81.40 -23.09
N GLU A 367 7.98 -80.22 -22.61
CA GLU A 367 7.10 -79.26 -23.31
C GLU A 367 7.88 -77.98 -23.70
N PRO A 368 7.40 -77.25 -24.72
CA PRO A 368 8.25 -76.54 -25.69
C PRO A 368 8.55 -75.08 -25.33
N GLU A 369 9.63 -74.59 -25.92
CA GLU A 369 10.35 -73.35 -25.66
C GLU A 369 9.63 -72.07 -26.15
N PRO A 370 9.42 -71.04 -25.30
CA PRO A 370 9.06 -69.69 -25.75
C PRO A 370 10.25 -68.71 -25.75
N ILE A 371 10.32 -67.96 -26.84
CA ILE A 371 11.41 -67.10 -27.36
C ILE A 371 11.56 -65.78 -26.56
N PRO A 372 12.79 -65.28 -26.30
CA PRO A 372 13.04 -64.12 -25.43
C PRO A 372 12.91 -62.74 -26.13
N VAL A 373 12.14 -61.83 -25.51
CA VAL A 373 12.10 -60.40 -25.90
C VAL A 373 12.94 -59.56 -24.91
N GLN A 374 13.98 -58.90 -25.42
CA GLN A 374 14.87 -58.01 -24.67
C GLN A 374 14.23 -56.63 -24.44
N LYS A 375 14.36 -56.07 -23.22
CA LYS A 375 13.97 -54.68 -22.90
C LYS A 375 15.22 -53.84 -22.60
N ALA A 376 15.44 -52.82 -23.43
CA ALA A 376 16.57 -51.91 -23.40
C ALA A 376 16.56 -50.92 -22.22
N ARG A 377 17.75 -50.57 -21.73
CA ARG A 377 18.04 -49.63 -20.61
C ARG A 377 18.56 -48.30 -21.19
N ARG A 378 18.01 -47.17 -20.73
CA ARG A 378 18.38 -45.79 -21.16
C ARG A 378 18.84 -44.98 -19.93
N GLU A 379 19.99 -44.33 -20.00
CA GLU A 379 20.51 -43.37 -18.99
C GLU A 379 20.67 -41.96 -19.63
N PRO A 380 20.52 -40.84 -18.88
CA PRO A 380 20.65 -39.46 -19.38
C PRO A 380 22.04 -38.81 -19.14
N ALA A 381 22.39 -37.83 -19.98
CA ALA A 381 23.68 -37.15 -20.09
C ALA A 381 23.87 -35.94 -19.13
N ALA A 382 25.10 -35.76 -18.62
CA ALA A 382 25.53 -34.62 -17.80
C ALA A 382 26.32 -33.59 -18.64
N ALA A 383 25.97 -32.31 -18.50
CA ALA A 383 26.56 -31.19 -19.24
C ALA A 383 27.81 -30.60 -18.54
N GLN A 384 28.80 -30.23 -19.36
CA GLN A 384 30.15 -29.77 -19.00
C GLN A 384 30.23 -28.27 -18.61
N ALA A 385 31.23 -27.94 -17.78
CA ALA A 385 31.68 -26.59 -17.44
C ALA A 385 32.61 -25.98 -18.51
N ARG A 386 32.50 -24.67 -18.78
CA ARG A 386 33.36 -23.91 -19.72
C ARG A 386 33.94 -22.67 -19.02
N THR A 387 35.25 -22.45 -19.17
CA THR A 387 36.06 -21.40 -18.54
C THR A 387 36.57 -20.35 -19.56
N LEU A 388 36.79 -19.13 -19.05
CA LEU A 388 37.76 -18.06 -19.41
C LEU A 388 37.58 -17.17 -20.66
N GLY A 389 37.85 -15.87 -20.46
CA GLY A 389 38.44 -15.00 -21.52
C GLY A 389 38.08 -13.50 -21.51
N SER A 390 38.97 -12.67 -20.95
CA SER A 390 38.98 -11.19 -20.97
C SER A 390 39.32 -10.59 -22.34
N SER A 391 38.72 -9.44 -22.72
CA SER A 391 39.24 -8.53 -23.76
C SER A 391 38.98 -7.06 -23.38
N THR A 392 40.05 -6.30 -23.17
CA THR A 392 40.07 -4.81 -23.17
C THR A 392 40.97 -4.39 -24.33
N THR A 393 40.53 -3.46 -25.19
CA THR A 393 41.19 -2.17 -25.58
C THR A 393 40.46 -1.55 -26.80
N ALA A 394 40.16 -0.25 -26.72
CA ALA A 394 39.50 0.67 -27.68
C ALA A 394 40.41 1.02 -28.91
N PRO A 395 40.13 1.96 -29.89
CA PRO A 395 39.16 3.09 -29.93
C PRO A 395 38.53 3.43 -31.32
N ALA A 396 37.94 4.65 -31.45
CA ALA A 396 37.46 5.42 -32.63
C ALA A 396 35.92 5.44 -32.84
N HIS A 397 35.23 6.54 -32.56
CA HIS A 397 34.98 7.76 -33.36
C HIS A 397 33.95 7.59 -34.50
N HIS A 398 32.95 8.49 -34.48
CA HIS A 398 31.97 8.88 -35.51
C HIS A 398 30.55 8.32 -35.43
N GLN A 399 29.64 9.12 -34.83
CA GLN A 399 28.36 9.44 -35.47
C GLN A 399 27.77 10.76 -34.92
N PRO A 400 27.65 11.83 -35.73
CA PRO A 400 26.83 13.00 -35.42
C PRO A 400 25.42 12.84 -36.01
N LEU A 401 24.44 13.58 -35.46
CA LEU A 401 23.22 14.17 -36.09
C LEU A 401 22.12 14.39 -35.01
N PRO A 402 21.19 15.35 -35.15
CA PRO A 402 21.44 16.79 -35.08
C PRO A 402 20.49 17.52 -34.11
N ASN A 403 20.85 18.75 -33.79
CA ASN A 403 20.08 19.73 -33.03
C ASN A 403 18.64 19.89 -33.55
N ALA A 404 17.66 19.67 -32.67
CA ALA A 404 16.32 20.25 -32.81
C ALA A 404 16.25 21.54 -31.99
N ALA A 405 16.00 22.65 -32.71
CA ALA A 405 15.73 24.02 -32.29
C ALA A 405 15.12 24.15 -30.88
N ALA A 406 15.68 24.98 -29.99
CA ALA A 406 15.59 26.43 -30.04
C ALA A 406 14.16 26.96 -30.26
N VAL A 407 13.26 26.67 -29.32
CA VAL A 407 11.99 27.39 -29.20
C VAL A 407 12.24 28.65 -28.36
N LYS A 408 12.66 29.72 -29.04
CA LYS A 408 12.36 31.09 -28.62
C LYS A 408 10.93 31.38 -29.07
N PHE A 409 10.02 31.60 -28.12
CA PHE A 409 8.79 32.35 -28.39
C PHE A 409 8.81 33.59 -27.49
N THR A 410 9.14 34.70 -28.13
CA THR A 410 8.90 36.08 -27.68
C THR A 410 7.92 36.68 -28.67
N LYS A 411 6.72 37.03 -28.20
CA LYS A 411 5.69 37.93 -28.75
C LYS A 411 4.49 37.80 -27.79
N ASP A 412 3.89 38.82 -27.22
CA ASP A 412 3.96 40.28 -27.35
C ASP A 412 3.73 40.89 -25.95
#